data_AF-A0A1Q7NE92-F1
#
_entry.id   AF-A0A1Q7NE92-F1
#
_cell.length_a   1.000
_cell.length_b   1.000
_cell.length_c   1.000
_cell.angle_alpha   90.00
_cell.angle_beta   90.00
_cell.angle_gamma   90.00
#
_symmetry.space_group_name_H-M   'P 1'
#
loop_
_entity.id
_entity.type
_entity.pdbx_description
1 polymer ?
#
loop_
_entity_poly.entity_id
_entity_poly.type
_entity_poly.pdbx_seq_one_letter_code
_entity_poly.pdbx_strand_id
1 'polypeptide(L)' 'MVRKGKLADIFSKALYNDDPNLYLVGYLDFGEVKESLLPEFLKISENFETIPATRIAYIKKENRILFSKTKR' A
#
# COMPACT_ATOMS: atom_id res chain seq x y z
N MET A 1 -3.25 20.11 -2.77
CA MET A 1 -2.79 19.09 -3.74
C MET A 1 -1.66 18.24 -3.14
N VAL A 2 -1.85 17.35 -2.14
CA VAL A 2 -0.68 16.66 -1.51
C VAL A 2 -1.04 15.32 -0.83
N ARG A 3 -1.70 14.36 -1.51
CA ARG A 3 -1.86 13.00 -0.95
C ARG A 3 -1.63 11.84 -1.92
N LYS A 4 -1.83 12.02 -3.23
CA LYS A 4 -1.52 10.98 -4.24
C LYS A 4 -0.01 10.71 -4.39
N GLY A 5 0.83 11.73 -4.25
CA GLY A 5 2.29 11.59 -4.46
C GLY A 5 2.97 10.63 -3.49
N LYS A 6 2.61 10.67 -2.19
CA LYS A 6 3.32 9.91 -1.15
C LYS A 6 3.17 8.39 -1.28
N LEU A 7 1.99 7.93 -1.69
CA LEU A 7 1.73 6.53 -2.01
C LEU A 7 2.54 6.11 -3.24
N ALA A 8 2.44 6.86 -4.33
CA ALA A 8 3.19 6.59 -5.55
C ALA A 8 4.71 6.54 -5.30
N ASP A 9 5.24 7.44 -4.46
CA ASP A 9 6.64 7.45 -4.02
C ASP A 9 7.03 6.16 -3.29
N ILE A 10 6.20 5.72 -2.34
CA ILE A 10 6.46 4.48 -1.58
C ILE A 10 6.45 3.27 -2.52
N PHE A 11 5.46 3.18 -3.41
CA PHE A 11 5.39 2.10 -4.39
C PHE A 11 6.56 2.13 -5.37
N SER A 12 6.92 3.30 -5.89
CA SER A 12 8.06 3.44 -6.79
C SER A 12 9.37 3.06 -6.08
N LYS A 13 9.56 3.51 -4.84
CA LYS A 13 10.73 3.13 -4.06
C LYS A 13 10.77 1.63 -3.78
N ALA A 14 9.65 1.03 -3.39
CA ALA A 14 9.53 -0.39 -3.14
C ALA A 14 9.77 -1.26 -4.38
N LEU A 15 9.38 -0.79 -5.57
CA LEU A 15 9.50 -1.56 -6.82
C LEU A 15 10.86 -1.39 -7.51
N TYR A 16 11.45 -0.20 -7.45
CA TYR A 16 12.65 0.13 -8.23
C TYR A 16 13.92 0.31 -7.41
N ASN A 17 13.82 0.59 -6.11
CA ASN A 17 14.98 0.97 -5.26
C ASN A 17 15.14 0.11 -4.00
N ASP A 18 14.23 -0.83 -3.75
CA ASP A 18 14.16 -1.59 -2.51
C ASP A 18 13.54 -2.96 -2.80
N ASP A 19 13.48 -3.83 -1.79
CA ASP A 19 12.81 -5.12 -1.96
C ASP A 19 11.31 -4.99 -1.68
N PRO A 20 10.43 -5.24 -2.66
CA PRO A 20 8.98 -5.08 -2.49
C PRO A 20 8.39 -6.09 -1.48
N ASN A 21 9.08 -7.20 -1.20
CA ASN A 21 8.65 -8.17 -0.19
C ASN A 21 8.83 -7.67 1.26
N LEU A 22 9.55 -6.56 1.47
CA LEU A 22 9.69 -5.93 2.78
C LEU A 22 8.52 -4.99 3.12
N TYR A 23 7.65 -4.73 2.14
CA TYR A 23 6.55 -3.78 2.25
C TYR A 23 5.23 -4.54 2.47
N LEU A 24 4.54 -4.20 3.55
CA LEU A 24 3.22 -4.69 3.92
C LEU A 24 2.18 -3.60 3.65
N VAL A 25 1.18 -3.92 2.85
CA VAL A 25 0.07 -3.04 2.50
C VAL A 25 -1.17 -3.53 3.25
N GLY A 26 -1.68 -2.70 4.15
CA GLY A 26 -2.97 -2.87 4.79
C GLY A 26 -4.04 -2.17 3.98
N TYR A 27 -5.01 -2.90 3.42
CA TYR A 27 -6.07 -2.37 2.58
C TYR A 27 -7.44 -2.85 3.03
N LEU A 28 -8.47 -2.03 2.76
CA LEU A 28 -9.85 -2.39 3.06
C LEU A 28 -10.43 -3.24 1.93
N ASP A 29 -10.83 -4.46 2.26
CA ASP A 29 -11.42 -5.44 1.36
C ASP A 29 -12.71 -5.99 1.98
N PHE A 30 -13.83 -5.88 1.28
CA PHE A 30 -15.16 -6.29 1.77
C PHE A 30 -15.55 -5.82 3.20
N GLY A 31 -14.97 -4.72 3.68
CA GLY A 31 -15.25 -4.16 5.02
C GLY A 31 -14.24 -4.58 6.10
N GLU A 32 -13.30 -5.47 5.77
CA GLU A 32 -12.22 -5.90 6.65
C GLU A 32 -10.88 -5.31 6.20
N VAL A 33 -9.95 -5.11 7.12
CA VAL A 33 -8.59 -4.68 6.78
C VAL A 33 -7.76 -5.94 6.57
N LYS A 34 -7.37 -6.19 5.31
CA LYS A 34 -6.43 -7.25 4.96
C LYS A 34 -5.02 -6.69 4.84
N GLU A 35 -4.05 -7.49 5.27
CA GLU A 35 -2.63 -7.20 5.11
C GLU A 35 -2.04 -8.17 4.10
N SER A 36 -1.28 -7.65 3.15
CA SER A 36 -0.55 -8.46 2.17
C SER A 36 0.75 -7.78 1.79
N LEU A 37 1.70 -8.55 1.28
CA LEU A 37 2.93 -7.97 0.74
C LEU A 37 2.59 -7.07 -0.45
N LEU A 38 3.38 -6.02 -0.66
CA LEU A 38 3.21 -5.11 -1.79
C LEU A 38 3.10 -5.81 -3.16
N PRO A 39 3.96 -6.80 -3.51
CA PRO A 39 3.82 -7.50 -4.79
C PRO A 39 2.57 -8.38 -4.86
N GLU A 40 2.12 -8.95 -3.74
CA GLU A 40 0.87 -9.70 -3.69
C GLU A 40 -0.34 -8.77 -3.82
N PHE A 41 -0.32 -7.64 -3.13
CA PHE A 41 -1.33 -6.61 -3.25
C PHE A 41 -1.45 -6.11 -4.69
N LEU A 42 -0.35 -5.90 -5.41
CA LEU A 42 -0.38 -5.50 -6.83
C LEU A 42 -1.04 -6.55 -7.72
N LYS A 43 -0.83 -7.85 -7.44
CA LYS A 43 -1.50 -8.95 -8.13
C LYS A 43 -3.00 -8.99 -7.81
N ILE A 44 -3.37 -8.92 -6.54
CA ILE A 44 -4.77 -8.99 -6.07
C ILE A 44 -5.57 -7.75 -6.51
N SER A 45 -4.94 -6.59 -6.47
CA SER A 45 -5.55 -5.32 -6.87
C SER A 45 -5.62 -5.11 -8.38
N GLU A 46 -5.05 -6.02 -9.18
CA GLU A 46 -4.86 -5.89 -10.63
C GLU A 46 -4.33 -4.49 -10.98
N ASN A 47 -3.15 -4.12 -10.46
CA ASN A 47 -2.59 -2.77 -10.66
C ASN A 47 -3.56 -1.64 -10.28
N PHE A 48 -4.25 -1.79 -9.16
CA PHE A 48 -5.25 -0.84 -8.64
C PHE A 48 -6.56 -0.73 -9.42
N GLU A 49 -6.82 -1.59 -10.41
CA GLU A 49 -8.13 -1.65 -11.09
C GLU A 49 -9.22 -2.19 -10.17
N THR A 50 -8.93 -3.29 -9.46
CA THR A 50 -9.89 -3.95 -8.56
C THR A 50 -9.87 -3.33 -7.16
N ILE A 51 -8.70 -2.94 -6.66
CA ILE A 51 -8.54 -2.28 -5.34
C ILE A 51 -7.81 -0.96 -5.49
N PRO A 52 -8.53 0.18 -5.50
CA PRO A 52 -7.89 1.47 -5.70
C PRO A 52 -7.00 1.83 -4.51
N ALA A 53 -5.91 2.56 -4.76
CA ALA A 53 -4.98 3.02 -3.72
C ALA A 53 -5.66 3.84 -2.60
N THR A 54 -6.87 4.35 -2.86
CA THR A 54 -7.71 5.02 -1.85
C THR A 54 -8.18 4.07 -0.74
N ARG A 55 -8.25 2.76 -0.98
CA ARG A 55 -8.62 1.76 0.03
C ARG A 55 -7.45 1.30 0.90
N ILE A 56 -6.22 1.75 0.59
CA ILE A 56 -5.06 1.48 1.44
C ILE A 56 -5.24 2.24 2.76
N ALA A 57 -5.30 1.48 3.85
CA ALA A 57 -5.39 1.96 5.22
C ALA A 57 -4.00 2.33 5.76
N TYR A 58 -2.97 1.54 5.48
CA TYR A 58 -1.60 1.84 5.85
C TYR A 58 -0.60 1.05 5.00
N ILE A 59 0.65 1.50 5.01
CA ILE A 59 1.80 0.78 4.47
C ILE A 59 2.87 0.75 5.54
N LYS A 60 3.39 -0.45 5.81
CA LYS A 60 4.48 -0.72 6.74
C LYS A 60 5.65 -1.27 5.94
N LYS A 61 6.87 -0.95 6.37
CA LYS A 61 8.09 -1.64 5.94
C LYS A 61 8.75 -2.21 7.18
N GLU A 62 8.85 -3.54 7.26
CA GLU A 62 9.35 -4.29 8.43
C GLU A 62 8.70 -3.85 9.75
N ASN A 63 9.26 -2.84 10.43
CA ASN A 63 8.76 -2.30 11.71
C ASN A 63 8.37 -0.81 11.65
N ARG A 64 8.39 -0.19 10.46
CA ARG A 64 8.16 1.24 10.28
C ARG A 64 6.92 1.50 9.44
N ILE A 65 5.98 2.28 9.98
CA ILE A 65 4.81 2.75 9.23
C ILE A 65 5.28 3.86 8.26
N LEU A 66 5.22 3.59 6.96
CA LEU A 66 5.56 4.57 5.92
C LEU A 66 4.37 5.45 5.55
N PHE A 67 3.17 4.87 5.60
CA PHE A 67 1.93 5.55 5.33
C PHE A 67 0.85 5.07 6.28
N SER A 68 0.05 5.97 6.81
CA SER A 68 -1.23 5.61 7.40
C SER A 68 -2.30 6.61 6.95
N LYS A 69 -3.44 6.06 6.57
CA LYS A 69 -4.65 6.81 6.30
C LYS A 69 -5.33 7.03 7.64
N THR A 70 -4.85 8.01 8.41
CA THR A 70 -5.51 8.40 9.65
C THR A 70 -6.93 8.88 9.29
N LYS A 71 -7.95 8.10 9.66
CA LYS A 71 -9.30 8.64 9.86
C LYS A 71 -9.25 9.30 11.23
N ARG A 72 -9.13 10.63 11.26
CA ARG A 72 -9.62 11.42 12.40
C ARG A 72 -11.08 11.72 12.16
#